data_AF-A0A173XWT7-F1
#
_entry.id   AF-A0A173XWT7-F1
#
_cell.length_a   1.000
_cell.length_b   1.000
_cell.length_c   1.000
_cell.angle_alpha   90.00
_cell.angle_beta   90.00
_cell.angle_gamma   90.00
#
_symmetry.space_group_name_H-M   'P 1'
#
loop_
_entity.id
_entity.type
_entity.pdbx_description
1 polymer ?
#
loop_
_entity_poly.entity_id
_entity_poly.type
_entity_poly.pdbx_seq_one_letter_code
_entity_poly.pdbx_strand_id
1 'polypeptide(L)'
;MRYRFGSKGEIFINSTNCNLQNRWVVISPSKMEEICTGNWRWFYSICNRKDERTNLSLGYDDNICKPVIIKTVEYRSNDLKDEISIRKRRSVLIEQINILNDLASPLLPEPLDWFYVKNTYDKNMSENMRNEEPILVLDFEQASTLTDEINKHSFRYRNYNGVATTKIDSSKIARLGLSILYFLKLLKDKNYAYLALSPEHILLLKDYVPRFVGLGRICKLKNGHLDSNHINFGRTLLGYSAPELNDINNNWGEFATSEEVGAFSLGVILHQIIIESDSFKEGTLKNGSFIYPNGVTDSIIKKQSNGKVLHRLISGLCDHDVSTRLVDYDYIEEILKSIDLGEGKEIINKNGVIKEYNTELARGKIIDSNGKEFKFYKNAVDKNLVSKLEPGRTVIFSRVEHDDLTYISEIKDTISVSSFKRITQIDDNEIISNNVSKNTYPNKPKKDGWCFISTAAYGTTVAPKLDLLRWYRDNVLIKNKIGKASLEFYFRYSPKIANKLRGMKVRKYIVKTIIDLEAKLIKIIQRLSNKNMLYYIFSGLIFIIYLFVFLLAYIFVLPERILNITTTTSNGENE
;
A
#
# COMPACT_ATOMS: atom_id res chain seq x y z
N MET A 1 -2.87 -14.97 29.32
CA MET A 1 -4.07 -15.71 28.89
C MET A 1 -3.81 -16.35 27.53
N ARG A 2 -3.53 -17.65 27.46
CA ARG A 2 -3.53 -18.41 26.20
C ARG A 2 -4.44 -19.62 26.39
N TYR A 3 -5.46 -19.78 25.55
CA TYR A 3 -6.11 -21.08 25.41
C TYR A 3 -5.15 -22.02 24.69
N ARG A 4 -4.92 -23.23 25.23
CA ARG A 4 -4.27 -24.30 24.46
C ARG A 4 -5.30 -24.89 23.50
N PHE A 5 -4.88 -25.23 22.29
CA PHE A 5 -5.71 -25.97 21.33
C PHE A 5 -6.34 -27.20 21.99
N GLY A 6 -7.66 -27.35 21.87
CA GLY A 6 -8.45 -28.44 22.47
C GLY A 6 -9.21 -28.09 23.76
N SER A 7 -9.00 -26.91 24.34
CA SER A 7 -9.81 -26.44 25.47
C SER A 7 -11.19 -25.95 25.01
N LYS A 8 -12.26 -26.31 25.73
CA LYS A 8 -13.61 -25.73 25.57
C LYS A 8 -13.80 -24.72 26.69
N GLY A 9 -13.79 -23.43 26.37
CA GLY A 9 -13.96 -22.41 27.40
C GLY A 9 -14.16 -21.02 26.83
N GLU A 10 -14.81 -20.19 27.64
CA GLU A 10 -15.04 -18.76 27.45
C GLU A 10 -14.46 -18.03 28.66
N ILE A 11 -13.78 -16.90 28.43
CA ILE A 11 -13.34 -15.99 29.49
C ILE A 11 -13.95 -14.63 29.20
N PHE A 12 -14.89 -14.22 30.05
CA PHE A 12 -15.43 -12.86 30.04
C PHE A 12 -14.35 -11.86 30.43
N ILE A 13 -14.21 -10.82 29.63
CA ILE A 13 -13.24 -9.78 29.89
C ILE A 13 -13.90 -8.70 30.75
N ASN A 14 -13.37 -8.53 31.96
CA ASN A 14 -13.79 -7.47 32.88
C ASN A 14 -12.71 -6.38 32.92
N SER A 15 -13.08 -5.16 32.53
CA SER A 15 -12.18 -4.01 32.61
C SER A 15 -12.09 -3.47 34.04
N THR A 16 -10.92 -2.96 34.39
CA THR A 16 -10.66 -2.26 35.66
C THR A 16 -10.91 -0.75 35.58
N ASN A 17 -11.08 -0.20 34.37
CA ASN A 17 -11.17 1.25 34.13
C ASN A 17 -12.42 1.69 33.35
N CYS A 18 -13.24 0.76 32.86
CA CYS A 18 -14.52 1.07 32.21
C CYS A 18 -15.52 -0.09 32.35
N ASN A 19 -16.80 0.18 32.13
CA ASN A 19 -17.83 -0.86 32.08
C ASN A 19 -17.97 -1.39 30.65
N LEU A 20 -17.55 -2.64 30.42
CA LEU A 20 -17.63 -3.30 29.11
C LEU A 20 -18.99 -3.94 28.81
N GLN A 21 -19.91 -3.99 29.78
CA GLN A 21 -21.22 -4.67 29.66
C GLN A 21 -21.11 -6.12 29.18
N ASN A 22 -20.03 -6.82 29.55
CA ASN A 22 -19.70 -8.18 29.09
C ASN A 22 -19.61 -8.36 27.56
N ARG A 23 -19.40 -7.27 26.81
CA ARG A 23 -19.36 -7.29 25.33
C ARG A 23 -18.32 -8.25 24.75
N TRP A 24 -17.16 -8.34 25.38
CA TRP A 24 -15.99 -9.03 24.84
C TRP A 24 -15.72 -10.33 25.59
N VAL A 25 -15.70 -11.44 24.86
CA VAL A 25 -15.43 -12.77 25.40
C VAL A 25 -14.24 -13.36 24.68
N VAL A 26 -13.21 -13.81 25.41
CA VAL A 26 -12.15 -14.64 24.84
C VAL A 26 -12.72 -16.04 24.64
N ILE A 27 -12.67 -16.55 23.42
CA ILE A 27 -13.24 -17.86 23.06
C ILE A 27 -12.13 -18.79 22.58
N SER A 28 -12.21 -20.06 22.92
CA SER A 28 -11.27 -21.06 22.41
C SER A 28 -11.45 -21.31 20.90
N PRO A 29 -10.38 -21.69 20.17
CA PRO A 29 -10.44 -22.00 18.74
C PRO A 29 -11.58 -22.95 18.32
N SER A 30 -11.75 -24.06 19.06
CA SER A 30 -12.80 -25.04 18.77
C SER A 30 -14.20 -24.47 18.96
N LYS A 31 -14.40 -23.63 19.99
CA LYS A 31 -15.68 -22.97 20.23
C LYS A 31 -15.97 -21.89 19.18
N MET A 32 -14.95 -21.18 18.70
CA MET A 32 -15.11 -20.22 17.60
C MET A 32 -15.61 -20.91 16.33
N GLU A 33 -15.08 -22.09 16.01
CA GLU A 33 -15.50 -22.91 14.86
C GLU A 33 -16.94 -23.44 15.01
N GLU A 34 -17.43 -23.67 16.23
CA GLU A 34 -18.84 -24.00 16.49
C GLU A 34 -19.76 -22.78 16.25
N ILE A 35 -19.31 -21.56 16.58
CA ILE A 35 -20.14 -20.34 16.55
C ILE A 35 -20.19 -19.73 15.15
N CYS A 36 -19.08 -19.74 14.41
CA CYS A 36 -19.01 -19.07 13.11
C CYS A 36 -18.12 -19.81 12.11
N THR A 37 -18.56 -19.82 10.85
CA THR A 37 -17.76 -20.32 9.74
C THR A 37 -16.76 -19.26 9.31
N GLY A 38 -15.49 -19.64 9.15
CA GLY A 38 -14.42 -18.69 8.83
C GLY A 38 -13.13 -19.36 8.41
N ASN A 39 -12.24 -18.60 7.77
CA ASN A 39 -10.87 -19.02 7.51
C ASN A 39 -9.97 -18.57 8.66
N TRP A 40 -9.68 -19.49 9.57
CA TRP A 40 -8.87 -19.26 10.77
C TRP A 40 -7.38 -19.57 10.56
N ARG A 41 -7.01 -20.07 9.37
CA ARG A 41 -5.67 -20.63 9.09
C ARG A 41 -4.56 -19.63 9.40
N TRP A 42 -4.74 -18.38 8.96
CA TRP A 42 -3.74 -17.33 9.16
C TRP A 42 -3.55 -17.05 10.66
N PHE A 43 -4.63 -16.99 11.43
CA PHE A 43 -4.55 -16.77 12.88
C PHE A 43 -3.80 -17.92 13.56
N TYR A 44 -4.13 -19.16 13.22
CA TYR A 44 -3.47 -20.34 13.78
C TYR A 44 -1.97 -20.44 13.46
N SER A 45 -1.56 -19.90 12.30
CA SER A 45 -0.14 -19.82 11.93
C SER A 45 0.67 -18.82 12.78
N ILE A 46 -0.01 -17.85 13.41
CA ILE A 46 0.62 -16.79 14.20
C ILE A 46 0.50 -17.08 15.71
N CYS A 47 -0.69 -17.46 16.20
CA CYS A 47 -0.95 -17.59 17.64
C CYS A 47 -0.07 -18.65 18.35
N ASN A 48 0.47 -19.61 17.61
CA ASN A 48 1.31 -20.68 18.15
C ASN A 48 2.79 -20.30 18.29
N ARG A 49 3.18 -19.09 17.91
CA ARG A 49 4.58 -18.63 17.96
C ARG A 49 5.01 -18.37 19.41
N LYS A 50 6.26 -18.72 19.71
CA LYS A 50 6.85 -18.63 21.07
C LYS A 50 7.73 -17.39 21.28
N ASP A 51 8.18 -16.74 20.20
CA ASP A 51 9.13 -15.61 20.27
C ASP A 51 8.47 -14.23 20.14
N GLU A 52 7.15 -14.16 20.30
CA GLU A 52 6.41 -12.90 20.20
C GLU A 52 6.44 -12.13 21.52
N ARG A 53 6.41 -10.79 21.43
CA ARG A 53 6.33 -9.89 22.59
C ARG A 53 4.89 -9.66 23.07
N THR A 54 3.95 -10.17 22.29
CA THR A 54 2.50 -10.08 22.50
C THR A 54 1.88 -11.44 22.20
N ASN A 55 0.71 -11.69 22.76
CA ASN A 55 -0.10 -12.84 22.42
C ASN A 55 -1.35 -12.43 21.66
N LEU A 56 -1.79 -13.30 20.76
CA LEU A 56 -3.08 -13.19 20.09
C LEU A 56 -4.01 -14.29 20.60
N SER A 57 -5.22 -13.90 20.98
CA SER A 57 -6.32 -14.80 21.30
C SER A 57 -7.52 -14.46 20.43
N LEU A 58 -8.35 -15.47 20.13
CA LEU A 58 -9.65 -15.23 19.51
C LEU A 58 -10.60 -14.67 20.56
N GLY A 59 -11.30 -13.62 20.20
CA GLY A 59 -12.41 -13.08 20.94
C GLY A 59 -13.67 -13.06 20.11
N TYR A 60 -14.79 -12.81 20.77
CA TYR A 60 -16.08 -12.60 20.14
C TYR A 60 -16.71 -11.33 20.71
N ASP A 61 -17.25 -10.50 19.82
CA ASP A 61 -18.10 -9.38 20.15
C ASP A 61 -19.54 -9.89 20.26
N ASP A 62 -20.06 -10.02 21.47
CA ASP A 62 -21.44 -10.47 21.68
C ASP A 62 -22.46 -9.44 21.17
N ASN A 63 -22.11 -8.15 21.15
CA ASN A 63 -23.04 -7.09 20.78
C ASN A 63 -23.29 -7.02 19.26
N ILE A 64 -22.30 -7.35 18.44
CA ILE A 64 -22.41 -7.33 16.97
C ILE A 64 -22.24 -8.71 16.32
N CYS A 65 -22.09 -9.75 17.13
CA CYS A 65 -21.99 -11.16 16.74
C CYS A 65 -20.84 -11.43 15.76
N LYS A 66 -19.61 -10.97 16.08
CA LYS A 66 -18.44 -11.13 15.20
C LYS A 66 -17.18 -11.59 15.93
N PRO A 67 -16.31 -12.37 15.25
CA PRO A 67 -14.99 -12.67 15.77
C PRO A 67 -14.13 -11.40 15.82
N VAL A 68 -13.28 -11.32 16.84
CA VAL A 68 -12.27 -10.28 17.03
C VAL A 68 -10.95 -10.89 17.48
N ILE A 69 -9.90 -10.08 17.48
CA ILE A 69 -8.59 -10.45 17.98
C ILE A 69 -8.34 -9.71 19.28
N ILE A 70 -8.02 -10.48 20.32
CA ILE A 70 -7.65 -9.94 21.62
C ILE A 70 -6.14 -10.08 21.75
N LYS A 71 -5.47 -8.92 21.83
CA LYS A 71 -4.02 -8.84 21.95
C LYS A 71 -3.62 -8.46 23.36
N THR A 72 -2.68 -9.23 23.91
CA THR A 72 -2.15 -9.06 25.27
C THR A 72 -0.63 -9.07 25.26
N VAL A 73 -0.02 -8.68 26.37
CA VAL A 73 1.44 -8.71 26.57
C VAL A 73 1.88 -10.14 26.90
N GLU A 74 3.04 -10.56 26.39
CA GLU A 74 3.66 -11.84 26.77
C GLU A 74 4.85 -11.57 27.68
N TYR A 75 4.82 -11.98 28.95
CA TYR A 75 5.94 -11.77 29.89
C TYR A 75 6.91 -12.95 29.90
N ARG A 76 8.22 -12.65 29.98
CA ARG A 76 9.24 -13.65 30.32
C ARG A 76 9.38 -13.73 31.84
N SER A 77 9.88 -14.86 32.34
CA SER A 77 10.12 -15.02 33.79
C SER A 77 11.02 -13.94 34.39
N ASN A 78 11.97 -13.39 33.61
CA ASN A 78 12.81 -12.28 34.05
C ASN A 78 12.09 -10.93 34.04
N ASP A 79 11.08 -10.73 33.18
CA ASP A 79 10.36 -9.46 33.10
C ASP A 79 9.53 -9.22 34.37
N LEU A 80 9.11 -10.29 35.06
CA LEU A 80 8.26 -10.26 36.26
C LEU A 80 9.02 -9.97 37.56
N LYS A 81 10.34 -9.73 37.51
CA LYS A 81 11.17 -9.51 38.69
C LYS A 81 11.06 -8.10 39.27
N ASP A 82 10.71 -7.11 38.45
CA ASP A 82 10.64 -5.71 38.83
C ASP A 82 9.63 -4.92 37.99
N GLU A 83 9.11 -3.82 38.53
CA GLU A 83 8.07 -3.03 37.86
C GLU A 83 8.55 -2.32 36.59
N ILE A 84 9.84 -1.98 36.50
CA ILE A 84 10.43 -1.28 35.33
C ILE A 84 10.39 -2.22 34.12
N SER A 85 10.82 -3.47 34.31
CA SER A 85 10.77 -4.51 33.28
C SER A 85 9.34 -4.80 32.82
N ILE A 86 8.38 -4.87 33.75
CA ILE A 86 6.95 -5.04 33.43
C ILE A 86 6.44 -3.86 32.59
N ARG A 87 6.71 -2.62 32.99
CA ARG A 87 6.30 -1.41 32.25
C ARG A 87 6.94 -1.37 30.86
N LYS A 88 8.22 -1.71 30.74
CA LYS A 88 8.92 -1.84 29.46
C LYS A 88 8.32 -2.92 28.57
N ARG A 89 7.79 -3.99 29.16
CA ARG A 89 7.11 -5.05 28.40
C ARG A 89 5.73 -4.59 27.92
N ARG A 90 4.96 -3.90 28.77
CA ARG A 90 3.65 -3.31 28.44
C ARG A 90 3.75 -2.24 27.36
N SER A 91 4.84 -1.46 27.33
CA SER A 91 5.03 -0.43 26.32
C SER A 91 5.04 -0.98 24.90
N VAL A 92 5.34 -2.27 24.70
CA VAL A 92 5.25 -2.91 23.37
C VAL A 92 3.82 -2.93 22.83
N LEU A 93 2.81 -3.16 23.68
CA LEU A 93 1.41 -3.17 23.25
C LEU A 93 0.87 -1.74 23.15
N ILE A 94 1.23 -0.89 24.11
CA ILE A 94 0.88 0.54 24.11
C ILE A 94 1.39 1.22 22.83
N GLU A 95 2.63 0.93 22.43
CA GLU A 95 3.18 1.53 21.21
C GLU A 95 2.45 1.06 19.95
N GLN A 96 1.93 -0.17 19.91
CA GLN A 96 1.09 -0.60 18.79
C GLN A 96 -0.23 0.15 18.74
N ILE A 97 -0.82 0.50 19.90
CA ILE A 97 -2.00 1.35 19.97
C ILE A 97 -1.67 2.76 19.43
N ASN A 98 -0.55 3.33 19.86
CA ASN A 98 -0.07 4.64 19.35
C ASN A 98 0.10 4.63 17.83
N ILE A 99 0.80 3.61 17.30
CA ILE A 99 1.00 3.44 15.85
C ILE A 99 -0.34 3.35 15.10
N LEU A 100 -1.30 2.56 15.61
CA LEU A 100 -2.63 2.44 14.99
C LEU A 100 -3.38 3.79 14.96
N ASN A 101 -3.32 4.54 16.06
CA ASN A 101 -3.96 5.86 16.17
C ASN A 101 -3.29 6.92 15.30
N ASP A 102 -1.95 6.97 15.26
CA ASP A 102 -1.19 7.97 14.52
C ASP A 102 -1.33 7.78 13.01
N LEU A 103 -1.31 6.52 12.56
CA LEU A 103 -1.45 6.16 11.15
C LEU A 103 -2.91 6.20 10.68
N ALA A 104 -3.87 5.79 11.52
CA ALA A 104 -5.31 5.81 11.26
C ALA A 104 -5.69 5.40 9.83
N SER A 105 -5.20 4.24 9.40
CA SER A 105 -5.23 3.81 8.00
C SER A 105 -6.06 2.55 7.79
N PRO A 106 -6.86 2.48 6.71
CA PRO A 106 -7.58 1.26 6.34
C PRO A 106 -6.65 0.14 5.86
N LEU A 107 -5.35 0.39 5.72
CA LEU A 107 -4.33 -0.63 5.43
C LEU A 107 -3.84 -1.34 6.70
N LEU A 108 -4.27 -0.90 7.89
CA LEU A 108 -3.95 -1.52 9.17
C LEU A 108 -5.16 -2.29 9.71
N PRO A 109 -4.97 -3.21 10.66
CA PRO A 109 -6.05 -3.77 11.46
C PRO A 109 -6.84 -2.66 12.15
N GLU A 110 -8.16 -2.76 12.17
CA GLU A 110 -9.01 -1.77 12.83
C GLU A 110 -8.95 -1.96 14.36
N PRO A 111 -8.49 -0.96 15.14
CA PRO A 111 -8.61 -0.99 16.59
C PRO A 111 -10.07 -0.73 16.99
N LEU A 112 -10.68 -1.70 17.67
CA LEU A 112 -12.06 -1.60 18.13
C LEU A 112 -12.14 -1.01 19.54
N ASP A 113 -11.21 -1.39 20.42
CA ASP A 113 -11.17 -0.91 21.78
C ASP A 113 -9.80 -1.18 22.43
N TRP A 114 -9.52 -0.46 23.53
CA TRP A 114 -8.38 -0.75 24.41
C TRP A 114 -8.72 -0.35 25.85
N PHE A 115 -8.32 -1.18 26.80
CA PHE A 115 -8.63 -0.98 28.22
C PHE A 115 -7.69 -1.81 29.10
N TYR A 116 -7.79 -1.60 30.41
CA TYR A 116 -7.06 -2.38 31.40
C TYR A 116 -7.92 -3.47 32.01
N VAL A 117 -7.30 -4.59 32.37
CA VAL A 117 -7.91 -5.67 33.13
C VAL A 117 -7.07 -6.05 34.34
N LYS A 118 -7.66 -6.82 35.24
CA LYS A 118 -6.92 -7.44 36.34
C LYS A 118 -6.19 -8.69 35.85
N ASN A 119 -4.86 -8.69 35.90
CA ASN A 119 -4.04 -9.87 35.72
C ASN A 119 -4.23 -10.81 36.93
N THR A 120 -4.85 -11.97 36.71
CA THR A 120 -5.10 -13.00 37.74
C THR A 120 -4.09 -14.15 37.72
N TYR A 121 -3.16 -14.14 36.77
CA TYR A 121 -2.23 -15.24 36.52
C TYR A 121 -0.86 -15.00 37.19
N ASP A 122 -0.28 -13.82 37.00
CA ASP A 122 1.07 -13.51 37.46
C ASP A 122 1.08 -13.02 38.91
N LYS A 123 0.96 -13.97 39.85
CA LYS A 123 0.85 -13.67 41.30
C LYS A 123 2.08 -12.97 41.90
N ASN A 124 3.23 -13.06 41.25
CA ASN A 124 4.47 -12.41 41.70
C ASN A 124 4.49 -10.90 41.39
N MET A 125 3.55 -10.41 40.58
CA MET A 125 3.40 -8.99 40.25
C MET A 125 2.67 -8.26 41.38
N SER A 126 3.09 -7.01 41.69
CA SER A 126 2.44 -6.16 42.69
C SER A 126 0.96 -5.93 42.35
N GLU A 127 0.11 -5.73 43.37
CA GLU A 127 -1.33 -5.60 43.16
C GLU A 127 -1.69 -4.41 42.25
N ASN A 128 -1.02 -3.27 42.43
CA ASN A 128 -1.18 -2.10 41.57
C ASN A 128 -0.89 -2.45 40.11
N MET A 129 0.25 -3.08 39.84
CA MET A 129 0.62 -3.49 38.49
C MET A 129 -0.38 -4.50 37.92
N ARG A 130 -0.89 -5.44 38.73
CA ARG A 130 -1.87 -6.42 38.28
C ARG A 130 -3.20 -5.80 37.85
N ASN A 131 -3.61 -4.65 38.40
CA ASN A 131 -4.88 -4.00 38.02
C ASN A 131 -4.80 -3.19 36.71
N GLU A 132 -3.60 -3.05 36.12
CA GLU A 132 -3.34 -2.22 34.93
C GLU A 132 -2.80 -3.05 33.75
N GLU A 133 -3.30 -4.28 33.55
CA GLU A 133 -2.86 -5.11 32.42
C GLU A 133 -3.53 -4.64 31.11
N PRO A 134 -2.77 -4.15 30.12
CA PRO A 134 -3.34 -3.59 28.91
C PRO A 134 -3.88 -4.68 27.97
N ILE A 135 -5.05 -4.43 27.41
CA ILE A 135 -5.66 -5.22 26.33
C ILE A 135 -5.93 -4.32 25.14
N LEU A 136 -5.67 -4.84 23.94
CA LEU A 136 -6.07 -4.25 22.67
C LEU A 136 -7.01 -5.22 21.94
N VAL A 137 -8.18 -4.71 21.55
CA VAL A 137 -9.17 -5.44 20.74
C VAL A 137 -9.08 -4.93 19.30
N LEU A 138 -8.85 -5.85 18.36
CA LEU A 138 -8.79 -5.56 16.92
C LEU A 138 -9.89 -6.31 16.19
N ASP A 139 -10.37 -5.77 15.07
CA ASP A 139 -11.26 -6.50 14.19
C ASP A 139 -10.56 -7.75 13.61
N PHE A 140 -11.33 -8.83 13.42
CA PHE A 140 -10.83 -10.05 12.80
C PHE A 140 -11.04 -10.02 11.29
N GLU A 141 -9.95 -10.04 10.53
CA GLU A 141 -10.00 -10.02 9.08
C GLU A 141 -10.09 -11.45 8.49
N GLN A 142 -11.13 -11.70 7.70
CA GLN A 142 -11.29 -12.95 6.95
C GLN A 142 -10.40 -12.90 5.69
N ALA A 143 -9.13 -13.28 5.86
CA ALA A 143 -8.06 -13.11 4.88
C ALA A 143 -7.16 -14.35 4.74
N SER A 144 -6.24 -14.32 3.78
CA SER A 144 -5.08 -15.22 3.72
C SER A 144 -3.81 -14.42 4.00
N THR A 145 -2.76 -15.03 4.57
CA THR A 145 -1.43 -14.39 4.56
C THR A 145 -0.89 -14.31 3.13
N LEU A 146 -0.04 -13.33 2.82
CA LEU A 146 0.66 -13.30 1.54
C LEU A 146 1.55 -14.54 1.36
N THR A 147 2.11 -15.08 2.45
CA THR A 147 2.78 -16.39 2.46
C THR A 147 1.89 -17.51 1.91
N ASP A 148 0.66 -17.64 2.41
CA ASP A 148 -0.28 -18.65 1.91
C ASP A 148 -0.64 -18.43 0.43
N GLU A 149 -0.80 -17.17 0.00
CA GLU A 149 -1.12 -16.83 -1.39
C GLU A 149 0.06 -17.11 -2.34
N ILE A 150 1.29 -16.91 -1.87
CA ILE A 150 2.51 -17.32 -2.58
C ILE A 150 2.53 -18.84 -2.74
N ASN A 151 2.33 -19.58 -1.65
CA ASN A 151 2.36 -21.04 -1.65
C ASN A 151 1.22 -21.68 -2.48
N LYS A 152 0.13 -20.95 -2.72
CA LYS A 152 -0.99 -21.36 -3.59
C LYS A 152 -0.82 -20.95 -5.06
N HIS A 153 0.30 -20.32 -5.42
CA HIS A 153 0.54 -19.76 -6.76
C HIS A 153 -0.57 -18.78 -7.19
N SER A 154 -1.05 -17.95 -6.25
CA SER A 154 -2.17 -17.03 -6.49
C SER A 154 -1.84 -15.91 -7.46
N PHE A 155 -0.55 -15.64 -7.70
CA PHE A 155 -0.08 -14.59 -8.60
C PHE A 155 0.16 -15.07 -10.03
N ARG A 156 -0.17 -16.32 -10.36
CA ARG A 156 -0.09 -16.83 -11.73
C ARG A 156 -1.39 -16.62 -12.50
N TYR A 157 -1.26 -16.48 -13.83
CA TYR A 157 -2.42 -16.59 -14.71
C TYR A 157 -3.10 -17.95 -14.53
N ARG A 158 -4.43 -17.96 -14.64
CA ARG A 158 -5.24 -19.17 -14.59
C ARG A 158 -5.73 -19.49 -15.99
N ASN A 159 -5.65 -20.76 -16.40
CA ASN A 159 -6.24 -21.19 -17.67
C ASN A 159 -7.77 -21.28 -17.55
N TYR A 160 -8.44 -21.65 -18.65
CA TYR A 160 -9.91 -21.76 -18.72
C TYR A 160 -10.51 -22.77 -17.71
N ASN A 161 -9.70 -23.72 -17.22
CA ASN A 161 -10.08 -24.69 -16.20
C ASN A 161 -9.77 -24.22 -14.77
N GLY A 162 -9.27 -22.99 -14.58
CA GLY A 162 -8.89 -22.47 -13.26
C GLY A 162 -7.55 -22.98 -12.72
N VAL A 163 -6.77 -23.71 -13.52
CA VAL A 163 -5.45 -24.22 -13.12
C VAL A 163 -4.39 -23.14 -13.31
N ALA A 164 -3.49 -22.99 -12.32
CA ALA A 164 -2.38 -22.04 -12.39
C ALA A 164 -1.43 -22.42 -13.55
N THR A 165 -1.11 -21.44 -14.40
CA THR A 165 -0.10 -21.60 -15.45
C THR A 165 1.31 -21.52 -14.86
N THR A 166 2.35 -21.46 -15.70
CA THR A 166 3.72 -21.15 -15.28
C THR A 166 4.06 -19.65 -15.34
N LYS A 167 3.15 -18.84 -15.90
CA LYS A 167 3.37 -17.40 -16.09
C LYS A 167 2.76 -16.61 -14.94
N ILE A 168 3.54 -15.69 -14.38
CA ILE A 168 3.04 -14.73 -13.39
C ILE A 168 2.16 -13.65 -14.05
N ASP A 169 1.19 -13.14 -13.30
CA ASP A 169 0.42 -11.94 -13.60
C ASP A 169 1.18 -10.73 -13.03
N SER A 170 2.09 -10.18 -13.84
CA SER A 170 2.94 -9.05 -13.44
C SER A 170 2.13 -7.81 -13.07
N SER A 171 0.96 -7.60 -13.67
CA SER A 171 0.09 -6.48 -13.31
C SER A 171 -0.49 -6.65 -11.91
N LYS A 172 -0.93 -7.86 -11.56
CA LYS A 172 -1.38 -8.17 -10.20
C LYS A 172 -0.28 -8.00 -9.16
N ILE A 173 0.95 -8.40 -9.48
CA ILE A 173 2.12 -8.17 -8.61
C ILE A 173 2.39 -6.68 -8.46
N ALA A 174 2.34 -5.91 -9.55
CA ALA A 174 2.54 -4.47 -9.52
C ALA A 174 1.48 -3.73 -8.69
N ARG A 175 0.20 -4.11 -8.77
CA ARG A 175 -0.87 -3.53 -7.92
C ARG A 175 -0.64 -3.77 -6.43
N LEU A 176 -0.18 -4.97 -6.07
CA LEU A 176 0.20 -5.25 -4.68
C LEU A 176 1.43 -4.43 -4.28
N GLY A 177 2.45 -4.36 -5.15
CA GLY A 177 3.63 -3.51 -4.97
C GLY A 177 3.27 -2.04 -4.74
N LEU A 178 2.34 -1.48 -5.52
CA LEU A 178 1.82 -0.12 -5.34
C LEU A 178 1.13 0.03 -3.98
N SER A 179 0.32 -0.94 -3.58
CA SER A 179 -0.36 -0.92 -2.27
C SER A 179 0.63 -0.95 -1.10
N ILE A 180 1.71 -1.72 -1.22
CA ILE A 180 2.82 -1.73 -0.25
C ILE A 180 3.55 -0.38 -0.26
N LEU A 181 3.89 0.14 -1.44
CA LEU A 181 4.55 1.43 -1.57
C LEU A 181 3.73 2.58 -0.98
N TYR A 182 2.41 2.60 -1.19
CA TYR A 182 1.52 3.59 -0.57
C TYR A 182 1.54 3.51 0.95
N PHE A 183 1.62 2.30 1.51
CA PHE A 183 1.77 2.13 2.95
C PHE A 183 3.13 2.64 3.45
N LEU A 184 4.22 2.35 2.73
CA LEU A 184 5.55 2.87 3.06
C LEU A 184 5.61 4.41 2.98
N LYS A 185 4.98 5.02 1.97
CA LYS A 185 4.80 6.47 1.86
C LYS A 185 4.05 7.03 3.06
N LEU A 186 2.94 6.40 3.46
CA LEU A 186 2.18 6.78 4.65
C LEU A 186 3.04 6.74 5.91
N LEU A 187 3.85 5.69 6.11
CA LEU A 187 4.75 5.59 7.26
C LEU A 187 5.74 6.75 7.29
N LYS A 188 6.42 7.02 6.17
CA LYS A 188 7.31 8.17 6.03
C LYS A 188 6.62 9.48 6.39
N ASP A 189 5.46 9.75 5.80
CA ASP A 189 4.68 10.98 6.03
C ASP A 189 4.26 11.13 7.50
N LYS A 190 4.08 10.02 8.20
CA LYS A 190 3.74 9.95 9.61
C LYS A 190 4.96 9.79 10.53
N ASN A 191 6.17 9.93 9.97
CA ASN A 191 7.43 9.86 10.70
C ASN A 191 7.71 8.49 11.34
N TYR A 192 7.42 7.43 10.58
CA TYR A 192 7.66 6.03 10.90
C TYR A 192 8.41 5.32 9.76
N ALA A 193 9.02 4.18 10.06
CA ALA A 193 9.64 3.26 9.11
C ALA A 193 9.27 1.80 9.43
N TYR A 194 9.22 0.95 8.41
CA TYR A 194 9.01 -0.49 8.58
C TYR A 194 10.34 -1.23 8.50
N LEU A 195 10.80 -1.82 9.60
CA LEU A 195 12.16 -2.37 9.71
C LEU A 195 12.40 -3.70 8.98
N ALA A 196 11.35 -4.52 8.87
CA ALA A 196 11.45 -5.82 8.20
C ALA A 196 10.06 -6.32 7.78
N LEU A 197 9.57 -5.86 6.63
CA LEU A 197 8.29 -6.33 6.10
C LEU A 197 8.50 -7.68 5.41
N SER A 198 7.70 -8.67 5.78
CA SER A 198 7.73 -10.02 5.21
C SER A 198 6.32 -10.44 4.82
N PRO A 199 6.16 -11.46 3.94
CA PRO A 199 4.85 -11.91 3.46
C PRO A 199 3.86 -12.30 4.57
N GLU A 200 4.35 -12.83 5.70
CA GLU A 200 3.49 -13.17 6.84
C GLU A 200 2.83 -11.95 7.50
N HIS A 201 3.42 -10.76 7.37
CA HIS A 201 2.90 -9.53 7.95
C HIS A 201 1.83 -8.85 7.08
N ILE A 202 1.50 -9.45 5.93
CA ILE A 202 0.52 -8.93 4.98
C ILE A 202 -0.62 -9.93 4.88
N LEU A 203 -1.81 -9.53 5.33
CA LEU A 203 -3.04 -10.27 5.05
C LEU A 203 -3.67 -9.73 3.77
N LEU A 204 -4.08 -10.63 2.88
CA LEU A 204 -4.78 -10.31 1.64
C LEU A 204 -6.25 -10.66 1.78
N LEU A 205 -7.10 -9.65 1.65
CA LEU A 205 -8.55 -9.80 1.57
C LEU A 205 -8.97 -10.37 0.20
N LYS A 206 -10.26 -10.70 0.02
CA LYS A 206 -10.81 -11.32 -1.21
C LYS A 206 -10.53 -10.56 -2.52
N ASP A 207 -10.10 -9.29 -2.45
CA ASP A 207 -9.74 -8.44 -3.58
C ASP A 207 -8.24 -8.06 -3.62
N TYR A 208 -7.36 -8.82 -2.95
CA TYR A 208 -5.91 -8.54 -2.83
C TYR A 208 -5.56 -7.20 -2.18
N VAL A 209 -6.51 -6.61 -1.45
CA VAL A 209 -6.26 -5.43 -0.63
C VAL A 209 -5.45 -5.87 0.60
N PRO A 210 -4.26 -5.30 0.86
CA PRO A 210 -3.43 -5.69 1.98
C PRO A 210 -3.92 -5.10 3.31
N ARG A 211 -3.70 -5.86 4.38
CA ARG A 211 -3.67 -5.40 5.78
C ARG A 211 -2.29 -5.70 6.37
N PHE A 212 -1.62 -4.68 6.89
CA PHE A 212 -0.29 -4.80 7.48
C PHE A 212 -0.41 -5.07 8.99
N VAL A 213 -0.24 -6.32 9.39
CA VAL A 213 -0.46 -6.78 10.78
C VAL A 213 0.80 -6.75 11.64
N GLY A 214 1.98 -6.57 11.04
CA GLY A 214 3.30 -6.63 11.73
C GLY A 214 3.70 -5.36 12.47
N LEU A 215 2.79 -4.77 13.24
CA LEU A 215 2.98 -3.49 13.94
C LEU A 215 4.23 -3.43 14.83
N GLY A 216 4.66 -4.57 15.39
CA GLY A 216 5.85 -4.69 16.24
C GLY A 216 7.20 -4.52 15.51
N ARG A 217 7.17 -4.12 14.23
CA ARG A 217 8.32 -3.80 13.38
C ARG A 217 8.25 -2.40 12.78
N ILE A 218 7.24 -1.62 13.14
CA ILE A 218 7.15 -0.21 12.76
C ILE A 218 7.91 0.60 13.81
N CYS A 219 8.90 1.37 13.38
CA CYS A 219 9.76 2.17 14.25
C CYS A 219 9.51 3.65 13.99
N LYS A 220 9.42 4.45 15.06
CA LYS A 220 9.34 5.90 14.93
C LYS A 220 10.67 6.47 14.44
N LEU A 221 10.59 7.60 13.75
CA LEU A 221 11.74 8.35 13.31
C LEU A 221 12.02 9.53 14.24
N LYS A 222 13.31 9.84 14.44
CA LYS A 222 13.82 11.03 15.09
C LYS A 222 14.71 11.76 14.10
N ASN A 223 14.36 13.01 13.77
CA ASN A 223 15.08 13.83 12.78
C ASN A 223 15.22 13.14 11.40
N GLY A 224 14.21 12.40 10.96
CA GLY A 224 14.22 11.70 9.67
C GLY A 224 14.91 10.32 9.67
N HIS A 225 15.50 9.91 10.79
CA HIS A 225 16.21 8.62 10.92
C HIS A 225 15.59 7.73 11.99
N LEU A 226 15.93 6.44 12.03
CA LEU A 226 15.39 5.51 13.02
C LEU A 226 15.70 5.96 14.45
N ASP A 227 14.67 6.10 15.30
CA ASP A 227 14.86 6.44 16.70
C ASP A 227 15.40 5.24 17.50
N SER A 228 16.67 5.29 17.88
CA SER A 228 17.35 4.28 18.68
C SER A 228 16.72 4.03 20.06
N ASN A 229 15.93 4.98 20.57
CA ASN A 229 15.20 4.84 21.84
C ASN A 229 13.83 4.18 21.68
N HIS A 230 13.35 4.01 20.45
CA HIS A 230 12.04 3.44 20.18
C HIS A 230 12.02 1.94 20.49
N ILE A 231 10.93 1.43 21.07
CA ILE A 231 10.82 0.03 21.54
C ILE A 231 10.93 -1.01 20.43
N ASN A 232 10.70 -0.60 19.18
CA ASN A 232 10.84 -1.46 18.00
C ASN A 232 12.19 -1.30 17.28
N PHE A 233 13.08 -0.42 17.73
CA PHE A 233 14.42 -0.30 17.15
C PHE A 233 15.17 -1.65 17.20
N GLY A 234 15.96 -1.94 16.15
CA GLY A 234 16.70 -3.20 16.02
C GLY A 234 15.84 -4.46 15.81
N ARG A 235 14.54 -4.33 15.51
CA ARG A 235 13.64 -5.47 15.24
C ARG A 235 13.82 -6.02 13.83
N THR A 236 14.98 -6.61 13.57
CA THR A 236 15.32 -7.21 12.28
C THR A 236 14.62 -8.55 12.04
N LEU A 237 14.68 -9.01 10.79
CA LEU A 237 14.23 -10.33 10.35
C LEU A 237 15.16 -10.84 9.26
N LEU A 238 15.60 -12.10 9.38
CA LEU A 238 16.54 -12.73 8.47
C LEU A 238 16.06 -12.65 7.02
N GLY A 239 16.89 -12.08 6.15
CA GLY A 239 16.67 -11.86 4.72
C GLY A 239 15.72 -10.70 4.37
N TYR A 240 14.84 -10.30 5.28
CA TYR A 240 13.86 -9.22 5.04
C TYR A 240 14.33 -7.84 5.51
N SER A 241 15.29 -7.77 6.43
CA SER A 241 15.87 -6.49 6.87
C SER A 241 16.95 -5.99 5.93
N ALA A 242 16.97 -4.67 5.73
CA ALA A 242 18.01 -4.00 4.96
C ALA A 242 19.40 -4.17 5.60
N PRO A 243 20.48 -4.22 4.81
CA PRO A 243 21.85 -4.50 5.28
C PRO A 243 22.30 -3.61 6.44
N GLU A 244 21.99 -2.32 6.38
CA GLU A 244 22.35 -1.34 7.41
C GLU A 244 21.76 -1.66 8.79
N LEU A 245 20.62 -2.36 8.85
CA LEU A 245 20.00 -2.77 10.11
C LEU A 245 20.71 -3.95 10.78
N ASN A 246 21.58 -4.65 10.05
CA ASN A 246 22.36 -5.79 10.52
C ASN A 246 23.85 -5.45 10.69
N ASP A 247 24.23 -4.18 10.56
CA ASP A 247 25.61 -3.72 10.66
C ASP A 247 25.84 -2.90 11.93
N ILE A 248 26.68 -3.43 12.83
CA ILE A 248 27.08 -2.75 14.07
C ILE A 248 27.85 -1.44 13.79
N ASN A 249 28.61 -1.38 12.69
CA ASN A 249 29.39 -0.18 12.34
C ASN A 249 28.48 0.97 11.88
N ASN A 250 27.27 0.65 11.47
CA ASN A 250 26.25 1.63 11.10
C ASN A 250 25.23 1.88 12.23
N ASN A 251 25.62 1.58 13.47
CA ASN A 251 24.76 1.67 14.66
C ASN A 251 23.42 0.97 14.47
N TRP A 252 23.42 -0.22 13.84
CA TRP A 252 22.20 -0.98 13.54
C TRP A 252 21.18 -0.19 12.71
N GLY A 253 21.67 0.73 11.88
CA GLY A 253 20.89 1.59 11.01
C GLY A 253 20.21 2.75 11.73
N GLU A 254 20.73 3.23 12.87
CA GLU A 254 20.24 4.44 13.53
C GLU A 254 20.13 5.63 12.56
N PHE A 255 21.02 5.73 11.56
CA PHE A 255 21.00 6.76 10.52
C PHE A 255 20.19 6.38 9.28
N ALA A 256 19.56 5.22 9.24
CA ALA A 256 18.73 4.81 8.12
C ALA A 256 17.42 5.62 8.09
N THR A 257 16.97 5.96 6.89
CA THR A 257 15.69 6.61 6.63
C THR A 257 14.57 5.60 6.40
N SER A 258 13.32 6.04 6.43
CA SER A 258 12.18 5.17 6.11
C SER A 258 12.25 4.64 4.68
N GLU A 259 12.70 5.47 3.74
CA GLU A 259 12.76 5.14 2.33
C GLU A 259 13.77 4.03 2.06
N GLU A 260 14.96 4.12 2.65
CA GLU A 260 16.05 3.15 2.48
C GLU A 260 15.64 1.74 2.92
N VAL A 261 15.07 1.63 4.13
CA VAL A 261 14.65 0.33 4.68
C VAL A 261 13.37 -0.20 4.02
N GLY A 262 12.45 0.70 3.69
CA GLY A 262 11.18 0.34 3.06
C GLY A 262 11.35 -0.08 1.60
N ALA A 263 12.23 0.59 0.84
CA ALA A 263 12.58 0.19 -0.52
C ALA A 263 13.16 -1.21 -0.57
N PHE A 264 14.12 -1.51 0.31
CA PHE A 264 14.70 -2.85 0.43
C PHE A 264 13.62 -3.89 0.73
N SER A 265 12.77 -3.64 1.73
CA SER A 265 11.66 -4.54 2.08
C SER A 265 10.71 -4.80 0.90
N LEU A 266 10.36 -3.76 0.14
CA LEU A 266 9.54 -3.88 -1.07
C LEU A 266 10.21 -4.78 -2.11
N GLY A 267 11.51 -4.60 -2.35
CA GLY A 267 12.28 -5.41 -3.29
C GLY A 267 12.28 -6.89 -2.94
N VAL A 268 12.52 -7.21 -1.65
CA VAL A 268 12.47 -8.59 -1.14
C VAL A 268 11.08 -9.19 -1.34
N ILE A 269 10.00 -8.48 -1.00
CA ILE A 269 8.64 -9.01 -1.15
C ILE A 269 8.27 -9.25 -2.61
N LEU A 270 8.58 -8.30 -3.50
CA LEU A 270 8.35 -8.47 -4.94
C LEU A 270 9.11 -9.69 -5.47
N HIS A 271 10.36 -9.88 -5.02
CA HIS A 271 11.14 -11.07 -5.34
C HIS A 271 10.44 -12.34 -4.88
N GLN A 272 10.09 -12.45 -3.59
CA GLN A 272 9.43 -13.64 -3.01
C GLN A 272 8.11 -13.98 -3.73
N ILE A 273 7.32 -12.98 -4.14
CA ILE A 273 6.09 -13.20 -4.91
C ILE A 273 6.38 -13.82 -6.28
N ILE A 274 7.39 -13.33 -7.01
CA ILE A 274 7.68 -13.77 -8.38
C ILE A 274 8.29 -15.17 -8.41
N ILE A 275 9.21 -15.45 -7.49
CA ILE A 275 9.89 -16.74 -7.38
C ILE A 275 9.09 -17.78 -6.60
N GLU A 276 8.00 -17.34 -5.96
CA GLU A 276 7.05 -18.13 -5.19
C GLU A 276 7.70 -18.98 -4.09
N SER A 277 8.59 -18.37 -3.33
CA SER A 277 9.16 -18.91 -2.09
C SER A 277 9.12 -17.80 -1.05
N ASP A 278 8.94 -18.18 0.20
CA ASP A 278 9.08 -17.33 1.40
C ASP A 278 10.39 -17.64 2.16
N SER A 279 11.17 -18.60 1.65
CA SER A 279 12.46 -19.04 2.17
C SER A 279 13.63 -18.59 1.29
N PHE A 280 14.75 -18.26 1.93
CA PHE A 280 15.99 -17.87 1.27
C PHE A 280 16.88 -19.09 1.04
N LYS A 281 17.30 -19.29 -0.21
CA LYS A 281 18.24 -20.36 -0.58
C LYS A 281 19.64 -20.06 -0.06
N GLU A 282 20.44 -21.11 0.11
CA GLU A 282 21.86 -20.97 0.47
C GLU A 282 22.59 -20.04 -0.52
N GLY A 283 23.47 -19.18 0.01
CA GLY A 283 24.21 -18.20 -0.79
C GLY A 283 23.41 -16.97 -1.24
N THR A 284 22.12 -16.85 -0.90
CA THR A 284 21.30 -15.67 -1.24
C THR A 284 21.28 -14.58 -0.16
N LEU A 285 21.99 -14.80 0.95
CA LEU A 285 22.08 -13.87 2.08
C LEU A 285 23.53 -13.42 2.30
N LYS A 286 23.73 -12.15 2.65
CA LYS A 286 24.99 -11.59 3.15
C LYS A 286 24.70 -10.83 4.43
N ASN A 287 25.40 -11.18 5.51
CA ASN A 287 25.21 -10.60 6.84
C ASN A 287 23.74 -10.57 7.29
N GLY A 288 23.00 -11.63 6.97
CA GLY A 288 21.58 -11.75 7.31
C GLY A 288 20.60 -10.97 6.43
N SER A 289 21.06 -10.25 5.41
CA SER A 289 20.21 -9.54 4.44
C SER A 289 20.21 -10.22 3.07
N PHE A 290 19.08 -10.16 2.37
CA PHE A 290 18.95 -10.73 1.04
C PHE A 290 19.83 -10.02 0.00
N ILE A 291 20.41 -10.80 -0.92
CA ILE A 291 21.21 -10.30 -2.03
C ILE A 291 20.45 -10.52 -3.33
N TYR A 292 20.39 -9.48 -4.15
CA TYR A 292 19.94 -9.57 -5.53
C TYR A 292 20.65 -8.52 -6.38
N PRO A 293 21.07 -8.82 -7.62
CA PRO A 293 21.19 -10.13 -8.29
C PRO A 293 21.98 -11.19 -7.52
N ASN A 294 21.53 -12.46 -7.54
CA ASN A 294 22.21 -13.57 -6.84
C ASN A 294 22.70 -14.71 -7.74
N GLY A 295 22.52 -14.59 -9.06
CA GLY A 295 22.92 -15.62 -10.03
C GLY A 295 21.98 -16.83 -10.08
N VAL A 296 21.11 -17.01 -9.09
CA VAL A 296 20.20 -18.14 -8.98
C VAL A 296 18.81 -17.77 -9.52
N THR A 297 18.28 -16.62 -9.12
CA THR A 297 16.88 -16.24 -9.36
C THR A 297 16.71 -15.23 -10.50
N ASP A 298 17.79 -14.62 -10.96
CA ASP A 298 17.82 -13.62 -12.03
C ASP A 298 17.21 -14.11 -13.34
N SER A 299 17.64 -15.29 -13.79
CA SER A 299 17.18 -15.87 -15.06
C SER A 299 15.70 -16.26 -15.00
N ILE A 300 15.21 -16.65 -13.82
CA ILE A 300 13.81 -16.99 -13.59
C ILE A 300 12.94 -15.75 -13.73
N ILE A 301 13.31 -14.65 -13.08
CA ILE A 301 12.57 -13.38 -13.14
C ILE A 301 12.60 -12.80 -14.55
N LYS A 302 13.77 -12.78 -15.22
CA LYS A 302 13.92 -12.23 -16.58
C LYS A 302 13.05 -12.92 -17.62
N LYS A 303 12.72 -14.21 -17.43
CA LYS A 303 11.87 -15.01 -18.34
C LYS A 303 10.36 -14.73 -18.19
N GLN A 304 9.95 -14.02 -17.15
CA GLN A 304 8.54 -13.68 -16.92
C GLN A 304 8.07 -12.48 -17.76
N SER A 305 6.76 -12.25 -17.82
CA SER A 305 6.19 -11.02 -18.38
C SER A 305 6.73 -9.80 -17.62
N ASN A 306 7.12 -8.75 -18.35
CA ASN A 306 7.82 -7.58 -17.77
C ASN A 306 9.09 -7.94 -16.98
N GLY A 307 9.65 -9.14 -17.19
CA GLY A 307 10.71 -9.72 -16.37
C GLY A 307 12.01 -8.91 -16.34
N LYS A 308 12.35 -8.22 -17.44
CA LYS A 308 13.49 -7.28 -17.48
C LYS A 308 13.26 -6.07 -16.57
N VAL A 309 12.06 -5.49 -16.61
CA VAL A 309 11.70 -4.32 -15.79
C VAL A 309 11.68 -4.70 -14.31
N LEU A 310 11.04 -5.84 -13.99
CA LEU A 310 11.02 -6.41 -12.64
C LEU A 310 12.42 -6.71 -12.12
N HIS A 311 13.29 -7.29 -12.95
CA HIS A 311 14.69 -7.53 -12.58
C HIS A 311 15.42 -6.23 -12.23
N ARG A 312 15.28 -5.16 -13.03
CA ARG A 312 15.91 -3.88 -12.74
C ARG A 312 15.37 -3.24 -11.47
N LEU A 313 14.04 -3.25 -11.32
CA LEU A 313 13.36 -2.73 -10.12
C LEU A 313 13.88 -3.43 -8.86
N ILE A 314 13.87 -4.77 -8.83
CA ILE A 314 14.31 -5.54 -7.66
C ILE A 314 15.82 -5.36 -7.41
N SER A 315 16.63 -5.25 -8.47
CA SER A 315 18.08 -4.96 -8.35
C SER A 315 18.33 -3.60 -7.71
N GLY A 316 17.58 -2.58 -8.12
CA GLY A 316 17.67 -1.25 -7.52
C GLY A 316 17.20 -1.22 -6.06
N LEU A 317 16.06 -1.86 -5.78
CA LEU A 317 15.48 -1.88 -4.43
C LEU A 317 16.36 -2.65 -3.42
N CYS A 318 16.94 -3.77 -3.84
CA CYS A 318 17.74 -4.66 -3.00
C CYS A 318 19.25 -4.34 -3.02
N ASP A 319 19.66 -3.18 -3.52
CA ASP A 319 21.07 -2.80 -3.53
C ASP A 319 21.61 -2.68 -2.10
N HIS A 320 22.76 -3.29 -1.83
CA HIS A 320 23.37 -3.26 -0.50
C HIS A 320 24.03 -1.91 -0.21
N ASP A 321 24.42 -1.18 -1.24
CA ASP A 321 24.91 0.18 -1.10
C ASP A 321 23.72 1.16 -1.08
N VAL A 322 23.55 1.84 0.05
CA VAL A 322 22.46 2.79 0.26
C VAL A 322 22.55 3.97 -0.71
N SER A 323 23.76 4.37 -1.11
CA SER A 323 23.97 5.52 -2.01
C SER A 323 23.46 5.27 -3.45
N THR A 324 23.39 4.01 -3.84
CA THR A 324 22.93 3.54 -5.15
C THR A 324 21.55 2.90 -5.11
N ARG A 325 21.05 2.58 -3.91
CA ARG A 325 19.74 1.95 -3.74
C ARG A 325 18.66 2.85 -4.31
N LEU A 326 17.73 2.22 -5.01
CA LEU A 326 16.53 2.88 -5.53
C LEU A 326 15.59 3.18 -4.36
N VAL A 327 15.64 4.42 -3.85
CA VAL A 327 14.84 4.86 -2.69
C VAL A 327 13.78 5.91 -3.03
N ASP A 328 13.80 6.45 -4.25
CA ASP A 328 12.82 7.43 -4.71
C ASP A 328 11.45 6.78 -4.91
N TYR A 329 10.56 6.96 -3.93
CA TYR A 329 9.24 6.34 -3.93
C TYR A 329 8.31 6.84 -5.03
N ASP A 330 8.42 8.09 -5.49
CA ASP A 330 7.59 8.56 -6.60
C ASP A 330 8.01 7.86 -7.89
N TYR A 331 9.31 7.70 -8.05
CA TYR A 331 9.86 7.03 -9.20
C TYR A 331 9.62 5.51 -9.20
N ILE A 332 9.71 4.84 -8.05
CA ILE A 332 9.30 3.44 -7.90
C ILE A 332 7.81 3.25 -8.26
N GLU A 333 6.96 4.21 -7.88
CA GLU A 333 5.53 4.19 -8.20
C GLU A 333 5.27 4.23 -9.71
N GLU A 334 6.03 5.04 -10.46
CA GLU A 334 5.95 5.12 -11.92
C GLU A 334 6.32 3.79 -12.58
N ILE A 335 7.40 3.14 -12.13
CA ILE A 335 7.81 1.81 -12.62
C ILE A 335 6.71 0.77 -12.34
N LEU A 336 6.14 0.76 -11.14
CA LEU A 336 5.08 -0.19 -10.82
C LEU A 336 3.80 0.08 -11.63
N LYS A 337 3.44 1.35 -11.85
CA LYS A 337 2.30 1.72 -12.71
C LYS A 337 2.52 1.27 -14.16
N SER A 338 3.71 1.42 -14.71
CA SER A 338 4.02 0.98 -16.08
C SER A 338 3.86 -0.53 -16.23
N ILE A 339 4.31 -1.31 -15.23
CA ILE A 339 4.10 -2.76 -15.18
C ILE A 339 2.62 -3.11 -15.07
N ASP A 340 1.84 -2.42 -14.22
CA ASP A 340 0.40 -2.66 -14.04
C ASP A 340 -0.40 -2.42 -15.32
N LEU A 341 -0.16 -1.28 -15.97
CA LEU A 341 -0.82 -0.88 -17.22
C LEU A 341 -0.42 -1.77 -18.41
N GLY A 342 0.63 -2.59 -18.28
CA GLY A 342 1.25 -3.28 -19.42
C GLY A 342 1.91 -2.31 -20.40
N GLU A 343 2.01 -1.04 -20.03
CA GLU A 343 2.69 0.03 -20.76
C GLU A 343 4.18 -0.11 -20.43
N GLY A 344 4.82 -1.03 -21.15
CA GLY A 344 6.18 -1.48 -20.84
C GLY A 344 7.07 -1.53 -22.07
N LYS A 345 6.72 -0.81 -23.15
CA LYS A 345 7.48 -0.90 -24.39
C LYS A 345 8.90 -0.46 -24.09
N GLU A 346 9.81 -1.43 -24.15
CA GLU A 346 11.23 -1.19 -24.05
C GLU A 346 11.62 -0.39 -25.29
N ILE A 347 11.81 0.92 -25.10
CA ILE A 347 12.34 1.80 -26.12
C ILE A 347 13.85 1.61 -26.09
N ILE A 348 14.36 0.90 -27.10
CA ILE A 348 15.79 0.75 -27.32
C ILE A 348 16.28 2.01 -28.01
N ASN A 349 17.00 2.85 -27.27
CA ASN A 349 17.70 3.99 -27.81
C ASN A 349 19.08 3.55 -28.28
N LYS A 350 19.31 3.59 -29.60
CA LYS A 350 20.54 3.07 -30.20
C LYS A 350 21.77 3.95 -29.95
N ASN A 351 21.61 5.22 -29.57
CA ASN A 351 22.69 6.18 -29.41
C ASN A 351 22.40 7.18 -28.27
N GLY A 352 23.03 6.98 -27.11
CA GLY A 352 23.16 7.98 -26.04
C GLY A 352 24.61 8.22 -25.66
N VAL A 353 24.88 9.24 -24.86
CA VAL A 353 26.22 9.56 -24.34
C VAL A 353 26.16 9.67 -22.82
N ILE A 354 27.10 9.04 -22.11
CA ILE A 354 27.23 9.21 -20.66
C ILE A 354 27.62 10.67 -20.40
N LYS A 355 26.74 11.43 -19.75
CA LYS A 355 26.98 12.82 -19.36
C LYS A 355 27.86 12.89 -18.12
N GLU A 356 27.52 12.10 -17.11
CA GLU A 356 28.24 12.01 -15.85
C GLU A 356 28.09 10.60 -15.29
N TYR A 357 29.10 10.11 -14.60
CA TYR A 357 29.03 8.91 -13.78
C TYR A 357 29.87 9.14 -12.54
N ASN A 358 29.25 8.96 -11.37
CA ASN A 358 29.94 9.04 -10.09
C ASN A 358 30.22 7.60 -9.63
N THR A 359 31.51 7.24 -9.61
CA THR A 359 31.97 5.89 -9.26
C THR A 359 31.70 5.55 -7.80
N GLU A 360 31.76 6.53 -6.88
CA GLU A 360 31.52 6.35 -5.45
C GLU A 360 30.03 6.13 -5.17
N LEU A 361 29.16 6.92 -5.80
CA LEU A 361 27.70 6.83 -5.66
C LEU A 361 27.05 5.84 -6.65
N ALA A 362 27.88 5.14 -7.42
CA ALA A 362 27.54 4.18 -8.48
C ALA A 362 26.26 4.52 -9.29
N ARG A 363 26.13 5.79 -9.66
CA ARG A 363 25.01 6.37 -10.42
C ARG A 363 25.52 7.36 -11.45
N GLY A 364 24.77 7.53 -12.54
CA GLY A 364 25.14 8.46 -13.61
C GLY A 364 23.94 9.00 -14.38
N LYS A 365 24.24 9.83 -15.39
CA LYS A 365 23.27 10.35 -16.35
C LYS A 365 23.71 10.08 -17.78
N ILE A 366 22.75 9.81 -18.64
CA ILE A 366 22.90 9.70 -20.08
C ILE A 366 22.11 10.81 -20.75
N ILE A 367 22.65 11.39 -21.81
CA ILE A 367 21.94 12.27 -22.74
C ILE A 367 21.64 11.49 -24.01
N ASP A 368 20.40 11.55 -24.50
CA ASP A 368 20.05 11.01 -25.82
C ASP A 368 20.38 11.98 -26.97
N SER A 369 20.17 11.52 -28.21
CA SER A 369 20.39 12.33 -29.41
C SER A 369 19.54 13.61 -29.49
N ASN A 370 18.48 13.74 -28.69
CA ASN A 370 17.61 14.91 -28.65
C ASN A 370 17.95 15.87 -27.49
N GLY A 371 19.03 15.60 -26.75
CA GLY A 371 19.44 16.40 -25.59
C GLY A 371 18.67 16.09 -24.30
N LYS A 372 17.84 15.04 -24.27
CA LYS A 372 17.10 14.66 -23.06
C LYS A 372 17.98 13.84 -22.13
N GLU A 373 17.97 14.19 -20.85
CA GLU A 373 18.73 13.53 -19.79
C GLU A 373 17.94 12.40 -19.14
N PHE A 374 18.63 11.29 -18.84
CA PHE A 374 18.11 10.11 -18.17
C PHE A 374 19.09 9.64 -17.10
N LYS A 375 18.57 9.12 -15.99
CA LYS A 375 19.41 8.60 -14.89
C LYS A 375 19.64 7.11 -15.09
N PHE A 376 20.81 6.62 -14.66
CA PHE A 376 21.08 5.19 -14.57
C PHE A 376 21.86 4.88 -13.28
N TYR A 377 21.76 3.64 -12.85
CA TYR A 377 22.47 3.11 -11.69
C TYR A 377 23.39 1.98 -12.15
N LYS A 378 24.51 1.77 -11.47
CA LYS A 378 25.51 0.73 -11.82
C LYS A 378 24.89 -0.66 -11.97
N ASN A 379 23.90 -0.98 -11.13
CA ASN A 379 23.17 -2.24 -11.16
C ASN A 379 22.25 -2.40 -12.39
N ALA A 380 21.91 -1.30 -13.08
CA ALA A 380 21.19 -1.27 -14.35
C ALA A 380 22.15 -1.33 -15.56
N VAL A 381 23.45 -1.55 -15.34
CA VAL A 381 24.46 -1.74 -16.38
C VAL A 381 24.85 -3.21 -16.41
N ASP A 382 25.01 -3.78 -17.60
CA ASP A 382 25.59 -5.12 -17.73
C ASP A 382 26.91 -5.18 -16.94
N LYS A 383 27.08 -6.20 -16.08
CA LYS A 383 28.24 -6.33 -15.19
C LYS A 383 29.57 -6.21 -15.93
N ASN A 384 29.62 -6.69 -17.17
CA ASN A 384 30.82 -6.65 -18.00
C ASN A 384 31.16 -5.25 -18.56
N LEU A 385 30.20 -4.32 -18.49
CA LEU A 385 30.32 -2.95 -18.99
C LEU A 385 30.58 -1.93 -17.89
N VAL A 386 30.39 -2.31 -16.62
CA VAL A 386 30.54 -1.41 -15.47
C VAL A 386 31.92 -0.76 -15.40
N SER A 387 32.98 -1.49 -15.74
CA SER A 387 34.36 -0.96 -15.78
C SER A 387 34.61 0.06 -16.89
N LYS A 388 33.68 0.20 -17.83
CA LYS A 388 33.79 1.10 -19.00
C LYS A 388 32.91 2.36 -18.86
N LEU A 389 32.32 2.60 -17.69
CA LEU A 389 31.46 3.77 -17.44
C LEU A 389 32.28 5.04 -17.28
N GLU A 390 32.44 5.79 -18.37
CA GLU A 390 33.18 7.05 -18.41
C GLU A 390 32.34 8.14 -19.11
N PRO A 391 32.34 9.39 -18.62
CA PRO A 391 31.74 10.51 -19.33
C PRO A 391 32.24 10.62 -20.78
N GLY A 392 31.34 10.89 -21.73
CA GLY A 392 31.65 11.00 -23.16
C GLY A 392 31.60 9.68 -23.95
N ARG A 393 31.45 8.53 -23.28
CA ARG A 393 31.27 7.23 -23.96
C ARG A 393 29.88 7.12 -24.59
N THR A 394 29.84 6.56 -25.80
CA THR A 394 28.58 6.26 -26.48
C THR A 394 27.99 4.96 -25.95
N VAL A 395 26.70 4.97 -25.66
CA VAL A 395 25.97 3.82 -25.11
C VAL A 395 24.75 3.47 -25.94
N ILE A 396 24.48 2.17 -26.04
CA ILE A 396 23.15 1.67 -26.39
C ILE A 396 22.44 1.43 -25.08
N PHE A 397 21.26 2.02 -24.97
CA PHE A 397 20.50 1.93 -23.76
C PHE A 397 19.04 1.65 -24.05
N SER A 398 18.39 0.90 -23.15
CA SER A 398 16.95 0.71 -23.20
C SER A 398 16.31 1.40 -22.02
N ARG A 399 15.15 2.00 -22.28
CA ARG A 399 14.27 2.58 -21.27
C ARG A 399 12.89 2.00 -21.45
N VAL A 400 12.08 2.01 -20.41
CA VAL A 400 10.66 1.73 -20.55
C VAL A 400 9.95 3.04 -20.86
N GLU A 401 8.93 3.00 -21.71
CA GLU A 401 8.09 4.17 -21.96
C GLU A 401 7.49 4.64 -20.62
N HIS A 402 7.68 5.92 -20.26
CA HIS A 402 7.37 6.50 -18.93
C HIS A 402 8.31 6.11 -17.78
N ASP A 403 9.48 5.56 -18.08
CA ASP A 403 10.52 5.22 -17.11
C ASP A 403 11.82 6.00 -17.41
N ASP A 404 12.40 6.64 -16.40
CA ASP A 404 13.69 7.34 -16.49
C ASP A 404 14.90 6.41 -16.24
N LEU A 405 14.67 5.15 -15.83
CA LEU A 405 15.72 4.15 -15.60
C LEU A 405 16.21 3.66 -16.93
N THR A 406 17.50 3.89 -17.10
CA THR A 406 18.20 3.50 -18.29
C THR A 406 19.00 2.24 -18.04
N TYR A 407 18.68 1.17 -18.78
CA TYR A 407 19.53 -0.01 -18.84
C TYR A 407 20.58 0.17 -19.93
N ILE A 408 21.85 0.04 -19.57
CA ILE A 408 22.94 0.10 -20.56
C ILE A 408 23.22 -1.33 -21.04
N SER A 409 22.87 -1.60 -22.29
CA SER A 409 23.07 -2.91 -22.93
C SER A 409 24.41 -3.00 -23.65
N GLU A 410 25.00 -1.87 -24.04
CA GLU A 410 26.28 -1.82 -24.75
C GLU A 410 26.97 -0.48 -24.50
N ILE A 411 28.29 -0.52 -24.35
CA ILE A 411 29.16 0.67 -24.37
C ILE A 411 30.04 0.54 -25.59
N LYS A 412 29.91 1.47 -26.54
CA LYS A 412 30.73 1.50 -27.74
C LYS A 412 32.07 2.14 -27.39
N ASP A 413 33.17 1.59 -27.92
CA ASP A 413 34.52 2.09 -27.67
C ASP A 413 34.78 3.47 -28.33
N THR A 414 33.80 4.04 -29.02
CA THR A 414 33.84 5.37 -29.62
C THR A 414 33.53 6.46 -28.59
N ILE A 415 34.52 7.29 -28.26
CA ILE A 415 34.33 8.55 -27.55
C ILE A 415 33.72 9.54 -28.54
N SER A 416 32.52 10.06 -28.26
CA SER A 416 31.97 11.15 -29.07
C SER A 416 32.72 12.44 -28.74
N VAL A 417 33.55 12.90 -29.67
CA VAL A 417 34.28 14.18 -29.54
C VAL A 417 33.48 15.35 -30.15
N SER A 418 32.30 15.12 -30.71
CA SER A 418 31.55 16.16 -31.44
C SER A 418 30.45 16.83 -30.60
N SER A 419 30.74 18.10 -30.27
CA SER A 419 29.85 19.27 -30.20
C SER A 419 29.02 19.57 -28.94
N PHE A 420 29.70 19.96 -27.86
CA PHE A 420 29.27 21.15 -27.09
C PHE A 420 29.57 22.42 -27.93
N LYS A 421 28.86 22.62 -29.04
CA LYS A 421 28.98 23.88 -29.79
C LYS A 421 28.01 24.88 -29.17
N ARG A 422 28.60 25.86 -28.47
CA ARG A 422 28.02 27.18 -28.16
C ARG A 422 26.99 27.60 -29.22
N ILE A 423 25.76 27.87 -28.81
CA ILE A 423 24.95 28.89 -29.46
C ILE A 423 25.08 30.13 -28.59
N THR A 424 25.98 31.02 -29.02
CA THR A 424 26.11 32.39 -28.53
C THR A 424 24.99 33.25 -29.09
N GLN A 425 24.60 34.23 -28.27
CA GLN A 425 23.72 35.35 -28.56
C GLN A 425 23.99 36.00 -29.94
N ILE A 426 22.90 36.37 -30.62
CA ILE A 426 22.85 37.54 -31.52
C ILE A 426 21.64 38.36 -31.06
N ASP A 427 21.91 39.65 -30.87
CA ASP A 427 21.06 40.74 -30.41
C ASP A 427 19.86 41.06 -31.33
N ASP A 428 18.76 41.37 -30.65
CA ASP A 428 17.86 42.54 -30.73
C ASP A 428 17.50 43.25 -32.06
N ASN A 429 16.22 43.69 -32.03
CA ASN A 429 15.48 44.65 -32.85
C ASN A 429 14.68 44.08 -34.03
N GLU A 430 13.37 44.33 -34.23
CA GLU A 430 12.31 45.12 -33.58
C GLU A 430 11.05 44.84 -34.49
N ILE A 431 9.80 44.56 -34.09
CA ILE A 431 8.71 45.50 -33.75
C ILE A 431 7.38 44.71 -33.62
N ILE A 432 6.74 44.84 -32.44
CA ILE A 432 5.31 45.08 -32.12
C ILE A 432 4.21 44.17 -32.72
N SER A 433 3.55 43.39 -31.85
CA SER A 433 2.17 43.74 -31.41
C SER A 433 1.74 43.00 -30.14
N ASN A 434 1.23 43.79 -29.20
CA ASN A 434 0.60 43.38 -27.96
C ASN A 434 -0.60 42.47 -28.23
N ASN A 435 -0.80 41.43 -27.41
CA ASN A 435 -2.01 41.37 -26.60
C ASN A 435 -1.94 40.33 -25.48
N VAL A 436 -2.41 40.79 -24.34
CA VAL A 436 -2.64 40.06 -23.11
C VAL A 436 -3.61 38.89 -23.35
N SER A 437 -3.19 37.68 -23.01
CA SER A 437 -4.09 36.67 -22.49
C SER A 437 -3.43 35.92 -21.34
N LYS A 438 -3.69 36.41 -20.12
CA LYS A 438 -3.66 35.60 -18.91
C LYS A 438 -4.57 34.39 -19.13
N ASN A 439 -4.01 33.23 -19.48
CA ASN A 439 -4.64 31.96 -19.16
C ASN A 439 -3.85 31.31 -18.05
N THR A 440 -4.21 31.72 -16.83
CA THR A 440 -4.00 30.97 -15.60
C THR A 440 -4.74 29.65 -15.75
N TYR A 441 -4.07 28.61 -16.26
CA TYR A 441 -4.61 27.27 -16.15
C TYR A 441 -4.55 26.87 -14.67
N PRO A 442 -5.69 26.56 -14.04
CA PRO A 442 -5.70 26.17 -12.65
C PRO A 442 -4.91 24.86 -12.52
N ASN A 443 -4.11 24.80 -11.46
CA ASN A 443 -3.45 23.61 -10.94
C ASN A 443 -4.21 22.32 -11.32
N LYS A 444 -3.56 21.47 -12.10
CA LYS A 444 -4.00 20.10 -12.37
C LYS A 444 -4.20 19.41 -11.01
N PRO A 445 -5.42 18.97 -10.65
CA PRO A 445 -5.64 18.34 -9.36
C PRO A 445 -4.88 17.00 -9.30
N LYS A 446 -4.21 16.77 -8.17
CA LYS A 446 -3.56 15.50 -7.79
C LYS A 446 -4.50 14.32 -8.08
N LYS A 447 -3.95 13.24 -8.63
CA LYS A 447 -4.66 12.08 -9.21
C LYS A 447 -5.44 11.19 -8.21
N ASP A 448 -5.80 11.68 -7.02
CA ASP A 448 -6.52 10.89 -5.99
C ASP A 448 -7.99 11.30 -5.78
N GLY A 449 -8.54 12.23 -6.56
CA GLY A 449 -9.88 12.79 -6.32
C GLY A 449 -10.82 12.78 -7.51
N TRP A 450 -11.22 11.63 -8.04
CA TRP A 450 -12.11 11.59 -9.22
C TRP A 450 -13.51 10.98 -8.99
N CYS A 451 -13.75 10.32 -7.85
CA CYS A 451 -15.06 9.72 -7.51
C CYS A 451 -15.53 10.16 -6.11
N PHE A 452 -15.68 11.46 -5.87
CA PHE A 452 -15.88 12.03 -4.53
C PHE A 452 -17.06 11.45 -3.75
N ILE A 453 -18.26 11.41 -4.35
CA ILE A 453 -19.48 10.93 -3.67
C ILE A 453 -19.38 9.43 -3.38
N SER A 454 -18.90 8.65 -4.35
CA SER A 454 -18.73 7.21 -4.20
C SER A 454 -17.66 6.89 -3.15
N THR A 455 -16.50 7.57 -3.19
CA THR A 455 -15.46 7.46 -2.15
C THR A 455 -16.00 7.82 -0.77
N ALA A 456 -16.83 8.85 -0.63
CA ALA A 456 -17.47 9.20 0.64
C ALA A 456 -18.44 8.10 1.13
N ALA A 457 -19.18 7.47 0.22
CA ALA A 457 -20.12 6.39 0.53
C ALA A 457 -19.40 5.08 0.91
N TYR A 458 -18.36 4.68 0.17
CA TYR A 458 -17.57 3.48 0.46
C TYR A 458 -16.55 3.65 1.59
N GLY A 459 -16.13 4.88 1.88
CA GLY A 459 -15.07 5.15 2.85
C GLY A 459 -13.66 4.81 2.35
N THR A 460 -13.50 4.50 1.06
CA THR A 460 -12.22 4.14 0.43
C THR A 460 -12.19 4.60 -1.03
N THR A 461 -11.00 4.91 -1.55
CA THR A 461 -10.75 5.25 -2.96
C THR A 461 -10.45 4.03 -3.82
N VAL A 462 -10.26 2.85 -3.22
CA VAL A 462 -9.78 1.63 -3.92
C VAL A 462 -10.80 0.48 -3.90
N ALA A 463 -12.09 0.78 -3.68
CA ALA A 463 -13.11 -0.26 -3.80
C ALA A 463 -13.26 -0.74 -5.27
N PRO A 464 -13.30 -2.06 -5.56
CA PRO A 464 -13.39 -2.59 -6.93
C PRO A 464 -14.60 -2.09 -7.72
N LYS A 465 -15.69 -1.73 -7.02
CA LYS A 465 -16.88 -1.13 -7.65
C LYS A 465 -16.62 0.26 -8.19
N LEU A 466 -15.67 1.00 -7.61
CA LEU A 466 -15.20 2.29 -8.12
C LEU A 466 -14.40 2.13 -9.41
N ASP A 467 -13.68 1.02 -9.59
CA ASP A 467 -12.96 0.74 -10.84
C ASP A 467 -13.91 0.51 -12.02
N LEU A 468 -15.09 -0.06 -11.76
CA LEU A 468 -16.14 -0.17 -12.76
C LEU A 468 -16.69 1.21 -13.14
N LEU A 469 -16.95 2.08 -12.16
CA LEU A 469 -17.36 3.45 -12.43
C LEU A 469 -16.29 4.25 -13.18
N ARG A 470 -15.00 4.06 -12.84
CA ARG A 470 -13.86 4.64 -13.55
C ARG A 470 -13.79 4.13 -14.99
N TRP A 471 -13.95 2.83 -15.19
CA TRP A 471 -14.01 2.24 -16.52
C TRP A 471 -15.14 2.85 -17.36
N TYR A 472 -16.33 3.00 -16.78
CA TYR A 472 -17.47 3.62 -17.47
C TYR A 472 -17.20 5.08 -17.80
N ARG A 473 -16.63 5.86 -16.87
CA ARG A 473 -16.17 7.23 -17.13
C ARG A 473 -15.22 7.29 -18.32
N ASP A 474 -14.17 6.49 -18.30
CA ASP A 474 -13.07 6.56 -19.26
C ASP A 474 -13.47 6.04 -20.64
N ASN A 475 -14.29 5.00 -20.67
CA ASN A 475 -14.64 4.31 -21.91
C ASN A 475 -15.96 4.77 -22.52
N VAL A 476 -16.83 5.44 -21.76
CA VAL A 476 -18.17 5.86 -22.19
C VAL A 476 -18.37 7.38 -22.03
N LEU A 477 -18.22 7.93 -20.83
CA LEU A 477 -18.56 9.35 -20.58
C LEU A 477 -17.60 10.32 -21.28
N ILE A 478 -16.29 10.07 -21.22
CA ILE A 478 -15.29 10.93 -21.85
C ILE A 478 -15.40 10.94 -23.38
N LYS A 479 -16.01 9.91 -23.98
CA LYS A 479 -16.15 9.83 -25.45
C LYS A 479 -17.29 10.71 -26.00
N ASN A 480 -18.19 11.19 -25.14
CA ASN A 480 -19.38 11.95 -25.55
C ASN A 480 -19.39 13.37 -24.95
N LYS A 481 -19.83 14.38 -25.73
CA LYS A 481 -19.86 15.79 -25.30
C LYS A 481 -20.70 16.00 -24.02
N ILE A 482 -21.87 15.37 -23.95
CA ILE A 482 -22.77 15.41 -22.77
C ILE A 482 -22.11 14.79 -21.54
N GLY A 483 -21.39 13.67 -21.72
CA GLY A 483 -20.66 13.01 -20.64
C GLY A 483 -19.53 13.87 -20.09
N LYS A 484 -18.76 14.55 -20.95
CA LYS A 484 -17.72 15.51 -20.53
C LYS A 484 -18.29 16.68 -19.71
N ALA A 485 -19.35 17.33 -20.20
CA ALA A 485 -20.01 18.43 -19.48
C ALA A 485 -20.54 17.99 -18.11
N SER A 486 -21.10 16.78 -18.03
CA SER A 486 -21.58 16.21 -16.77
C SER A 486 -20.46 15.90 -15.78
N LEU A 487 -19.30 15.45 -16.28
CA LEU A 487 -18.12 15.23 -15.46
C LEU A 487 -17.54 16.54 -14.93
N GLU A 488 -17.46 17.59 -15.74
CA GLU A 488 -17.03 18.93 -15.31
C GLU A 488 -17.92 19.46 -14.19
N PHE A 489 -19.25 19.34 -14.35
CA PHE A 489 -20.22 19.69 -13.32
C PHE A 489 -20.02 18.85 -12.05
N TYR A 490 -19.87 17.53 -12.19
CA TYR A 490 -19.60 16.64 -11.06
C TYR A 490 -18.33 17.04 -10.32
N PHE A 491 -17.21 17.30 -11.00
CA PHE A 491 -15.95 17.69 -10.35
C PHE A 491 -16.04 19.03 -9.63
N ARG A 492 -16.84 19.96 -10.15
CA ARG A 492 -17.03 21.28 -9.53
C ARG A 492 -17.79 21.21 -8.20
N TYR A 493 -18.80 20.35 -8.11
CA TYR A 493 -19.75 20.37 -6.98
C TYR A 493 -19.65 19.16 -6.04
N SER A 494 -19.29 17.98 -6.56
CA SER A 494 -19.23 16.75 -5.77
C SER A 494 -18.26 16.74 -4.58
N PRO A 495 -17.10 17.46 -4.57
CA PRO A 495 -16.20 17.42 -3.41
C PRO A 495 -16.84 17.96 -2.12
N LYS A 496 -17.56 19.08 -2.22
CA LYS A 496 -18.25 19.70 -1.07
C LYS A 496 -19.39 18.82 -0.58
N ILE A 497 -20.14 18.22 -1.50
CA ILE A 497 -21.24 17.28 -1.21
C ILE A 497 -20.68 16.04 -0.49
N ALA A 498 -19.61 15.46 -1.04
CA ALA A 498 -18.96 14.28 -0.51
C ALA A 498 -18.41 14.47 0.91
N ASN A 499 -17.77 15.62 1.19
CA ASN A 499 -17.24 15.90 2.51
C ASN A 499 -18.33 15.95 3.58
N LYS A 500 -19.48 16.54 3.27
CA LYS A 500 -20.63 16.56 4.19
C LYS A 500 -21.29 15.18 4.33
N LEU A 501 -21.37 14.41 3.24
CA LEU A 501 -21.91 13.05 3.25
C LEU A 501 -21.11 12.08 4.15
N ARG A 502 -19.79 12.29 4.31
CA ARG A 502 -18.91 11.40 5.10
C ARG A 502 -19.39 11.16 6.54
N GLY A 503 -20.02 12.15 7.17
CA GLY A 503 -20.51 12.08 8.55
C GLY A 503 -21.86 11.36 8.72
N MET A 504 -22.55 10.96 7.64
CA MET A 504 -23.96 10.56 7.68
C MET A 504 -24.15 9.06 7.40
N LYS A 505 -24.09 8.21 8.43
CA LYS A 505 -24.08 6.74 8.31
C LYS A 505 -25.22 6.16 7.44
N VAL A 506 -26.47 6.51 7.72
CA VAL A 506 -27.65 5.99 6.98
C VAL A 506 -27.66 6.46 5.52
N ARG A 507 -27.39 7.75 5.29
CA ARG A 507 -27.39 8.36 3.95
C ARG A 507 -26.27 7.78 3.07
N LYS A 508 -25.10 7.49 3.66
CA LYS A 508 -24.00 6.76 2.98
C LYS A 508 -24.41 5.37 2.53
N TYR A 509 -25.13 4.62 3.37
CA TYR A 509 -25.57 3.27 3.02
C TYR A 509 -26.52 3.28 1.82
N ILE A 510 -27.48 4.21 1.78
CA ILE A 510 -28.41 4.39 0.65
C ILE A 510 -27.64 4.69 -0.64
N VAL A 511 -26.73 5.67 -0.60
CA VAL A 511 -25.89 6.03 -1.76
C VAL A 511 -25.02 4.85 -2.22
N LYS A 512 -24.43 4.11 -1.27
CA LYS A 512 -23.62 2.92 -1.55
C LYS A 512 -24.41 1.82 -2.26
N THR A 513 -25.65 1.56 -1.85
CA THR A 513 -26.52 0.54 -2.47
C THR A 513 -26.87 0.87 -3.90
N ILE A 514 -27.09 2.15 -4.22
CA ILE A 514 -27.37 2.58 -5.60
C ILE A 514 -26.11 2.47 -6.46
N ILE A 515 -24.95 2.83 -5.94
CA ILE A 515 -23.67 2.66 -6.65
C ILE A 515 -23.36 1.17 -6.88
N ASP A 516 -23.71 0.30 -5.92
CA ASP A 516 -23.58 -1.14 -6.09
C ASP A 516 -24.41 -1.67 -7.27
N LEU A 517 -25.62 -1.14 -7.46
CA LEU A 517 -26.48 -1.45 -8.61
C LEU A 517 -25.87 -0.92 -9.91
N GLU A 518 -25.40 0.33 -9.91
CA GLU A 518 -24.74 0.97 -11.05
C GLU A 518 -23.52 0.15 -11.52
N ALA A 519 -22.67 -0.28 -10.58
CA ALA A 519 -21.50 -1.10 -10.86
C ALA A 519 -21.85 -2.49 -11.45
N LYS A 520 -22.96 -3.11 -11.03
CA LYS A 520 -23.44 -4.36 -11.62
C LYS A 520 -23.85 -4.18 -13.08
N LEU A 521 -24.54 -3.08 -13.39
CA LEU A 521 -24.93 -2.74 -14.77
C LEU A 521 -23.69 -2.48 -15.64
N ILE A 522 -22.65 -1.84 -15.09
CA ILE A 522 -21.39 -1.64 -15.79
C ILE A 522 -20.68 -2.96 -16.16
N LYS A 523 -20.75 -3.97 -15.29
CA LYS A 523 -20.23 -5.32 -15.65
C LYS A 523 -20.98 -5.96 -16.81
N ILE A 524 -22.28 -5.65 -16.97
CA ILE A 524 -23.10 -6.17 -18.07
C ILE A 524 -22.65 -5.54 -19.39
N ILE A 525 -22.50 -4.21 -19.46
CA ILE A 525 -22.00 -3.54 -20.68
C ILE A 525 -20.57 -3.91 -21.05
N GLN A 526 -19.69 -4.22 -20.08
CA GLN A 526 -18.34 -4.73 -20.39
C GLN A 526 -18.35 -6.06 -21.17
N ARG A 527 -19.44 -6.82 -21.10
CA ARG A 527 -19.62 -8.09 -21.84
C ARG A 527 -20.30 -7.91 -23.20
N LEU A 528 -20.82 -6.71 -23.50
CA LEU A 528 -21.52 -6.40 -24.74
C LEU A 528 -20.56 -5.74 -25.74
N SER A 529 -20.69 -6.11 -27.01
CA SER A 529 -19.96 -5.43 -28.10
C SER A 529 -20.44 -3.99 -28.27
N ASN A 530 -19.53 -3.06 -28.54
CA ASN A 530 -19.82 -1.63 -28.77
C ASN A 530 -20.63 -1.34 -30.04
N LYS A 531 -20.87 -2.36 -30.88
CA LYS A 531 -21.79 -2.32 -32.04
C LYS A 531 -23.21 -2.77 -31.69
N ASN A 532 -23.44 -3.33 -30.50
CA ASN A 532 -24.73 -3.86 -30.09
C ASN A 532 -25.63 -2.72 -29.59
N MET A 533 -26.89 -2.66 -30.05
CA MET A 533 -27.87 -1.66 -29.61
C MET A 533 -28.06 -1.67 -28.08
N LEU A 534 -28.02 -2.84 -27.45
CA LEU A 534 -28.11 -2.98 -25.99
C LEU A 534 -26.99 -2.23 -25.24
N TYR A 535 -25.81 -2.11 -25.84
CA TYR A 535 -24.69 -1.37 -25.24
C TYR A 535 -25.07 0.10 -25.00
N TYR A 536 -25.71 0.75 -25.99
CA TYR A 536 -26.14 2.13 -25.89
C TYR A 536 -27.31 2.32 -24.92
N ILE A 537 -28.26 1.38 -24.88
CA ILE A 537 -29.39 1.41 -23.94
C ILE A 537 -28.90 1.33 -22.49
N PHE A 538 -28.07 0.33 -22.17
CA PHE A 538 -27.52 0.18 -20.82
C PHE A 538 -26.57 1.32 -20.45
N SER A 539 -25.79 1.82 -21.41
CA SER A 539 -24.95 3.00 -21.24
C SER A 539 -25.78 4.23 -20.85
N GLY A 540 -26.90 4.48 -21.52
CA GLY A 540 -27.82 5.58 -21.19
C GLY A 540 -28.48 5.39 -19.82
N LEU A 541 -28.89 4.17 -19.47
CA LEU A 541 -29.48 3.87 -18.16
C LEU A 541 -28.49 4.14 -17.02
N ILE A 542 -27.23 3.74 -17.18
CA ILE A 542 -26.18 4.00 -16.18
C ILE A 542 -25.93 5.49 -16.03
N PHE A 543 -25.96 6.26 -17.12
CA PHE A 543 -25.84 7.71 -17.05
C PHE A 543 -26.98 8.36 -16.25
N ILE A 544 -28.21 7.86 -16.39
CA ILE A 544 -29.36 8.34 -15.60
C ILE A 544 -29.15 8.03 -14.10
N ILE A 545 -28.70 6.81 -13.79
CA ILE A 545 -28.40 6.41 -12.39
C ILE A 545 -27.29 7.28 -11.80
N TYR A 546 -26.24 7.57 -12.58
CA TYR A 546 -25.16 8.46 -12.19
C TYR A 546 -25.66 9.87 -11.80
N LEU A 547 -26.54 10.46 -12.62
CA LEU A 547 -27.16 11.76 -12.33
C LEU A 547 -28.06 11.70 -11.09
N PHE A 548 -28.81 10.61 -10.93
CA PHE A 548 -29.67 10.38 -9.76
C PHE A 548 -28.86 10.27 -8.47
N VAL A 549 -27.75 9.52 -8.47
CA VAL A 549 -26.85 9.41 -7.31
C VAL A 549 -26.31 10.78 -6.91
N PHE A 550 -25.92 11.60 -7.89
CA PHE A 550 -25.45 12.96 -7.64
C PHE A 550 -26.56 13.84 -7.03
N LEU A 551 -27.76 13.84 -7.61
CA LEU A 551 -28.91 14.60 -7.12
C LEU A 551 -29.31 14.18 -5.70
N LEU A 552 -29.36 12.87 -5.45
CA LEU A 552 -29.70 12.31 -4.15
C LEU A 552 -28.66 12.70 -3.09
N ALA A 553 -27.37 12.59 -3.41
CA ALA A 553 -26.30 13.02 -2.52
C ALA A 553 -26.36 14.53 -2.24
N TYR A 554 -26.74 15.34 -3.22
CA TYR A 554 -26.96 16.77 -3.05
C TYR A 554 -28.13 17.06 -2.09
N ILE A 555 -29.28 16.42 -2.29
CA ILE A 555 -30.47 16.56 -1.42
C ILE A 555 -30.14 16.16 0.03
N PHE A 556 -29.42 15.06 0.21
CA PHE A 556 -28.96 14.59 1.52
C PHE A 556 -28.03 15.54 2.26
N VAL A 557 -27.55 16.58 1.61
CA VAL A 557 -26.57 17.53 2.16
C VAL A 557 -27.15 18.96 2.25
N LEU A 558 -28.38 19.18 1.80
CA LEU A 558 -29.10 20.45 1.98
C LEU A 558 -29.45 20.67 3.47
N PRO A 559 -29.27 21.89 4.00
CA PRO A 559 -29.74 22.24 5.34
C PRO A 559 -31.27 22.24 5.39
N GLU A 560 -31.84 21.75 6.50
CA GLU A 560 -33.30 21.57 6.68
C GLU A 560 -34.13 22.85 6.44
N ARG A 561 -33.53 24.04 6.59
CA ARG A 561 -34.19 25.34 6.30
C ARG A 561 -34.59 25.56 4.84
N ILE A 562 -34.05 24.81 3.88
CA ILE A 562 -34.35 24.96 2.44
C ILE A 562 -35.47 24.00 1.98
N LEU A 563 -35.76 22.95 2.75
CA LEU A 563 -36.78 21.94 2.43
C LEU A 563 -38.18 22.27 2.96
N ASN A 564 -38.32 23.33 3.78
CA ASN A 564 -39.62 23.81 4.24
C ASN A 564 -40.20 24.83 3.25
N ILE A 565 -40.66 24.32 2.10
CA ILE A 565 -41.67 25.03 1.30
C ILE A 565 -43.02 24.74 1.98
N THR A 566 -43.50 25.75 2.72
CA THR A 566 -44.92 26.00 3.06
C THR A 566 -45.75 24.77 3.46
N THR A 567 -45.69 24.37 4.73
CA THR A 567 -46.96 24.13 5.43
C THR A 567 -47.54 25.49 5.75
N THR A 568 -48.40 25.99 4.86
CA THR A 568 -49.31 27.09 5.17
C THR A 568 -50.04 26.76 6.46
N THR A 569 -49.71 27.50 7.51
CA THR A 569 -50.64 27.81 8.58
C THR A 569 -51.85 28.48 7.94
N SER A 570 -52.93 27.72 7.71
CA SER A 570 -54.27 28.31 7.65
C SER A 570 -54.78 28.39 9.09
N ASN A 571 -54.72 29.58 9.65
CA ASN A 571 -55.68 29.98 10.68
C ASN A 571 -57.07 30.04 10.04
N GLY A 572 -58.05 29.55 10.80
CA GLY A 572 -59.50 29.64 10.60
C GLY A 572 -60.11 28.75 11.68
N GLU A 573 -60.25 29.25 12.91
CA GLU A 573 -61.49 29.89 13.40
C GLU A 573 -62.74 29.06 13.05
N ASN A 574 -63.27 28.32 14.02
CA ASN A 574 -64.60 28.59 14.61
C ASN A 574 -65.01 27.50 15.62
N GLU A 575 -65.50 28.00 16.77
CA GLU A 575 -66.32 27.40 17.84
C GLU A 575 -65.73 26.32 18.75
#